data_AF-A0A8T1DKS3-F1
#
_entry.id   AF-A0A8T1DKS3-F1
#
_cell.length_a   1.000
_cell.length_b   1.000
_cell.length_c   1.000
_cell.angle_alpha   90.00
_cell.angle_beta   90.00
_cell.angle_gamma   90.00
#
_symmetry.space_group_name_H-M   'P 1'
#
loop_
_entity.id
_entity.type
_entity.pdbx_description
1 polymer ?
#
loop_
_entity_poly.entity_id
_entity_poly.type
_entity_poly.pdbx_seq_one_letter_code
_entity_poly.pdbx_strand_id
1 'polypeptide(L)'
;MAAVQDEIATGIEPSDALELHILHGQPLCEAPWFIQDDDDLAEYLPSPAGNRTLRKLLEDLKKIESVSKELQLKSVSIADVRSYFDALIELWPEFATYLGPRAAIVHNPHFEAGCVKVQRGESAELTRSEKAALSQFAVLEDVEQPLAADHETTGSFVEQVKKKRKTSTPTATYIMAKATLGLQRQRLQPATLEMILFLRMNDAPWDANVVNECC
;
A
#
# COMPACT_ATOMS: atom_id res chain seq x y z
N MET A 1 -40.12 53.45 -41.77
CA MET A 1 -41.22 52.56 -41.36
C MET A 1 -40.62 51.22 -40.93
N ALA A 2 -40.77 50.92 -39.64
CA ALA A 2 -40.94 49.62 -38.98
C ALA A 2 -40.31 48.31 -39.55
N ALA A 3 -39.48 47.69 -38.68
CA ALA A 3 -39.71 46.37 -38.05
C ALA A 3 -38.90 45.11 -38.48
N VAL A 4 -38.33 44.51 -37.41
CA VAL A 4 -38.07 43.09 -37.02
C VAL A 4 -36.87 42.25 -37.51
N GLN A 5 -36.36 41.49 -36.51
CA GLN A 5 -35.66 40.19 -36.47
C GLN A 5 -34.15 40.17 -36.77
N ASP A 6 -33.30 39.38 -36.12
CA ASP A 6 -33.42 38.38 -35.05
C ASP A 6 -32.02 38.14 -34.45
N GLU A 7 -31.99 37.53 -33.28
CA GLU A 7 -30.85 37.27 -32.40
C GLU A 7 -30.27 35.86 -32.62
N ILE A 8 -28.99 35.70 -32.98
CA ILE A 8 -28.20 34.48 -32.67
C ILE A 8 -26.70 34.84 -32.58
N ALA A 9 -26.11 34.73 -31.40
CA ALA A 9 -24.66 34.56 -31.25
C ALA A 9 -24.36 33.64 -30.06
N THR A 10 -24.05 32.40 -30.38
CA THR A 10 -23.42 31.39 -29.53
C THR A 10 -21.99 31.81 -29.18
N GLY A 11 -21.61 31.67 -27.89
CA GLY A 11 -20.27 31.95 -27.39
C GLY A 11 -19.91 31.13 -26.14
N ILE A 12 -19.20 30.02 -26.37
CA ILE A 12 -17.97 29.49 -25.72
C ILE A 12 -17.71 29.76 -24.21
N GLU A 13 -17.75 28.65 -23.43
CA GLU A 13 -16.84 28.12 -22.35
C GLU A 13 -16.45 29.01 -21.12
N PRO A 14 -15.75 28.48 -20.08
CA PRO A 14 -16.02 27.33 -19.20
C PRO A 14 -15.79 27.71 -17.72
N SER A 15 -16.75 27.53 -16.83
CA SER A 15 -16.50 27.41 -15.39
C SER A 15 -17.81 27.07 -14.71
N ASP A 16 -17.88 25.91 -14.09
CA ASP A 16 -18.15 25.85 -12.66
C ASP A 16 -18.25 24.38 -12.29
N ALA A 17 -17.16 23.89 -11.71
CA ALA A 17 -17.21 22.72 -10.86
C ALA A 17 -18.33 22.96 -9.83
N LEU A 18 -19.40 22.19 -9.94
CA LEU A 18 -20.44 22.13 -8.92
C LEU A 18 -19.82 21.51 -7.66
N GLU A 19 -19.21 22.38 -6.84
CA GLU A 19 -18.99 22.14 -5.41
C GLU A 19 -20.35 21.82 -4.80
N LEU A 20 -20.63 20.52 -4.63
CA LEU A 20 -21.70 20.05 -3.77
C LEU A 20 -21.28 20.28 -2.32
N HIS A 21 -21.48 21.51 -1.86
CA HIS A 21 -21.53 21.83 -0.45
C HIS A 21 -22.68 21.04 0.18
N ILE A 22 -22.35 19.93 0.83
CA ILE A 22 -23.27 19.20 1.70
C ILE A 22 -23.47 20.08 2.95
N LEU A 23 -24.42 21.02 2.85
CA LEU A 23 -24.97 21.69 4.01
C LEU A 23 -25.55 20.63 4.93
N HIS A 24 -25.10 20.63 6.20
CA HIS A 24 -25.67 19.82 7.27
C HIS A 24 -27.19 20.02 7.29
N GLY A 25 -27.92 19.02 6.79
CA GLY A 25 -29.37 19.07 6.67
C GLY A 25 -30.04 19.21 8.04
N GLN A 26 -31.03 20.11 8.11
CA GLN A 26 -31.99 20.19 9.23
C GLN A 26 -32.59 18.80 9.53
N PRO A 27 -32.97 18.53 10.79
CA PRO A 27 -33.60 17.26 11.13
C PRO A 27 -34.93 17.16 10.39
N LEU A 28 -35.01 16.20 9.46
CA LEU A 28 -36.26 15.80 8.80
C LEU A 28 -37.15 15.09 9.83
N CYS A 29 -37.78 15.87 10.71
CA CYS A 29 -38.84 15.42 11.61
C CYS A 29 -40.23 15.87 11.16
N GLU A 30 -40.34 16.67 10.12
CA GLU A 30 -41.63 16.98 9.51
C GLU A 30 -41.83 16.02 8.34
N ALA A 31 -42.53 14.92 8.63
CA ALA A 31 -43.13 14.11 7.58
C ALA A 31 -43.99 15.07 6.73
N PRO A 32 -43.77 15.12 5.41
CA PRO A 32 -44.60 15.93 4.54
C PRO A 32 -46.07 15.56 4.73
N TRP A 33 -46.93 16.58 4.73
CA TRP A 33 -48.39 16.50 4.91
C TRP A 33 -49.10 15.45 4.05
N PHE A 34 -48.44 14.90 3.02
CA PHE A 34 -48.97 13.84 2.17
C PHE A 34 -48.88 12.41 2.76
N ILE A 35 -48.22 12.21 3.92
CA ILE A 35 -48.10 10.88 4.57
C ILE A 35 -49.13 10.70 5.71
N GLN A 36 -49.91 11.72 6.06
CA GLN A 36 -50.69 11.70 7.30
C GLN A 36 -51.94 10.81 7.27
N ASP A 37 -52.52 10.52 6.09
CA ASP A 37 -53.82 9.85 5.97
C ASP A 37 -53.81 8.61 5.04
N ASP A 38 -52.64 8.12 4.65
CA ASP A 38 -52.54 6.89 3.86
C ASP A 38 -52.37 5.71 4.85
N ASP A 39 -53.46 5.31 5.50
CA ASP A 39 -53.53 4.16 6.43
C ASP A 39 -52.96 2.88 5.77
N ASP A 40 -53.13 2.75 4.45
CA ASP A 40 -52.56 1.65 3.67
C ASP A 40 -51.02 1.68 3.68
N LEU A 41 -50.40 2.87 3.77
CA LEU A 41 -48.95 3.03 3.86
C LEU A 41 -48.42 2.84 5.30
N ALA A 42 -49.26 3.06 6.32
CA ALA A 42 -48.87 2.95 7.73
C ALA A 42 -48.42 1.54 8.12
N GLU A 43 -48.99 0.49 7.51
CA GLU A 43 -48.57 -0.90 7.69
C GLU A 43 -47.13 -1.17 7.20
N TYR A 44 -46.62 -0.37 6.25
CA TYR A 44 -45.27 -0.51 5.69
C TYR A 44 -44.22 0.34 6.41
N LEU A 45 -44.63 1.27 7.27
CA LEU A 45 -43.69 2.09 8.04
C LEU A 45 -43.19 1.31 9.27
N PRO A 46 -41.87 1.30 9.54
CA PRO A 46 -41.35 0.71 10.76
C PRO A 46 -41.98 1.40 11.97
N SER A 47 -42.39 0.61 12.97
CA SER A 47 -42.87 1.17 14.23
C SER A 47 -41.86 2.17 14.80
N PRO A 48 -42.27 3.17 15.60
CA PRO A 48 -41.32 4.12 16.20
C PRO A 48 -40.20 3.43 16.99
N ALA A 49 -40.48 2.27 17.60
CA ALA A 49 -39.47 1.42 18.24
C ALA A 49 -38.53 0.74 17.22
N GLY A 50 -39.06 0.23 16.12
CA GLY A 50 -38.28 -0.29 15.00
C GLY A 50 -37.35 0.77 14.40
N ASN A 51 -37.85 1.97 14.15
CA ASN A 51 -37.06 3.11 13.67
C ASN A 51 -35.92 3.49 14.62
N ARG A 52 -36.14 3.48 15.94
CA ARG A 52 -35.06 3.70 16.93
C ARG A 52 -34.00 2.59 16.88
N THR A 53 -34.42 1.35 16.67
CA THR A 53 -33.51 0.19 16.57
C THR A 53 -32.67 0.26 15.29
N LEU A 54 -33.29 0.57 14.15
CA LEU A 54 -32.61 0.76 12.87
C LEU A 54 -31.57 1.88 12.94
N ARG A 55 -31.89 3.00 13.61
CA ARG A 55 -30.92 4.09 13.80
C ARG A 55 -29.70 3.65 14.61
N LYS A 56 -29.88 2.86 15.67
CA LYS A 56 -28.76 2.30 16.45
C LYS A 56 -27.90 1.37 15.59
N LEU A 57 -28.54 0.46 14.85
CA LEU A 57 -27.85 -0.45 13.95
C LEU A 57 -27.07 0.32 12.87
N LEU A 58 -27.63 1.41 12.34
CA LEU A 58 -26.93 2.26 11.38
C LEU A 58 -25.65 2.87 11.97
N GLU A 59 -25.71 3.36 13.21
CA GLU A 59 -24.51 3.87 13.90
C GLU A 59 -23.45 2.79 14.12
N ASP A 60 -23.88 1.56 14.40
CA ASP A 60 -22.97 0.41 14.53
C ASP A 60 -22.34 0.02 13.19
N LEU A 61 -23.13 -0.02 12.11
CA LEU A 61 -22.63 -0.28 10.76
C LEU A 61 -21.63 0.78 10.28
N LYS A 62 -21.82 2.05 10.66
CA LYS A 62 -20.85 3.12 10.35
C LYS A 62 -19.47 2.87 10.94
N LYS A 63 -19.37 2.28 12.13
CA LYS A 63 -18.07 1.93 12.74
C LYS A 63 -17.36 0.82 11.97
N ILE A 64 -18.12 -0.17 11.49
CA ILE A 64 -17.56 -1.24 10.65
C ILE A 64 -17.15 -0.68 9.28
N GLU A 65 -17.97 0.20 8.71
CA GLU A 65 -17.67 0.91 7.46
C GLU A 65 -16.37 1.72 7.58
N SER A 66 -16.19 2.48 8.66
CA SER A 66 -14.97 3.27 8.86
C SER A 66 -13.72 2.40 8.90
N VAL A 67 -13.76 1.26 9.61
CA VAL A 67 -12.63 0.32 9.62
C VAL A 67 -12.41 -0.26 8.22
N SER A 68 -13.46 -0.66 7.51
CA SER A 68 -13.32 -1.22 6.16
C SER A 68 -12.69 -0.25 5.16
N LYS A 69 -12.98 1.06 5.28
CA LYS A 69 -12.38 2.12 4.45
C LYS A 69 -10.89 2.29 4.74
N GLU A 70 -10.50 2.30 6.02
CA GLU A 70 -9.10 2.37 6.42
C GLU A 70 -8.29 1.17 5.90
N LEU A 71 -8.86 -0.04 5.96
CA LEU A 71 -8.21 -1.25 5.45
C LEU A 71 -8.01 -1.27 3.93
N GLN A 72 -8.79 -0.49 3.18
CA GLN A 72 -8.66 -0.37 1.72
C GLN A 72 -7.57 0.62 1.31
N LEU A 73 -6.98 1.37 2.25
CA LEU A 73 -5.88 2.27 1.96
C LEU A 73 -4.61 1.49 1.58
N LYS A 74 -3.81 2.06 0.67
CA LYS A 74 -2.58 1.43 0.17
C LYS A 74 -1.48 1.31 1.23
N SER A 75 -1.56 2.06 2.32
CA SER A 75 -0.49 2.23 3.30
C SER A 75 -0.96 1.97 4.74
N VAL A 76 -1.70 0.89 4.95
CA VAL A 76 -2.09 0.45 6.30
C VAL A 76 -1.04 -0.52 6.85
N SER A 77 -0.57 -0.28 8.07
CA SER A 77 0.38 -1.17 8.73
C SER A 77 -0.36 -2.35 9.39
N ILE A 78 0.31 -3.50 9.57
CA ILE A 78 -0.31 -4.65 10.23
C ILE A 78 -0.63 -4.37 11.71
N ALA A 79 0.13 -3.50 12.37
CA ALA A 79 -0.16 -3.01 13.71
C ALA A 79 -1.46 -2.21 13.77
N ASP A 80 -1.74 -1.38 12.75
CA ASP A 80 -3.00 -0.63 12.65
C ASP A 80 -4.17 -1.56 12.33
N VAL A 81 -4.01 -2.52 11.41
CA VAL A 81 -5.04 -3.54 11.16
C VAL A 81 -5.43 -4.24 12.45
N ARG A 82 -4.45 -4.62 13.27
CA ARG A 82 -4.72 -5.31 14.54
C ARG A 82 -5.39 -4.40 15.56
N SER A 83 -4.99 -3.13 15.66
CA SER A 83 -5.66 -2.20 16.58
C SER A 83 -7.12 -1.97 16.20
N TYR A 84 -7.42 -1.88 14.89
CA TYR A 84 -8.80 -1.76 14.41
C TYR A 84 -9.63 -3.02 14.69
N PHE A 85 -9.06 -4.20 14.48
CA PHE A 85 -9.73 -5.46 14.79
C PHE A 85 -9.96 -5.67 16.29
N ASP A 86 -8.98 -5.35 17.13
CA ASP A 86 -9.12 -5.46 18.58
C ASP A 86 -10.21 -4.50 19.10
N ALA A 87 -10.28 -3.27 18.56
CA ALA A 87 -11.35 -2.33 18.88
C ALA A 87 -12.74 -2.83 18.45
N LEU A 88 -12.85 -3.49 17.28
CA LEU A 88 -14.09 -4.12 16.83
C LEU A 88 -14.49 -5.31 17.71
N ILE A 89 -13.52 -6.10 18.19
CA ILE A 89 -13.75 -7.24 19.09
C ILE A 89 -14.21 -6.75 20.47
N GLU A 90 -13.70 -5.62 20.95
CA GLU A 90 -14.14 -5.01 22.20
C GLU A 90 -15.62 -4.58 22.14
N LEU A 91 -16.07 -4.06 20.99
CA LEU A 91 -17.48 -3.72 20.77
C LEU A 91 -18.34 -4.97 20.54
N TRP A 92 -17.86 -5.91 19.73
CA TRP A 92 -18.58 -7.12 19.33
C TRP A 92 -17.69 -8.36 19.51
N PRO A 93 -17.73 -9.00 20.69
CA PRO A 93 -16.89 -10.14 21.01
C PRO A 93 -17.03 -11.32 20.04
N GLU A 94 -18.18 -11.43 19.37
CA GLU A 94 -18.47 -12.45 18.35
C GLU A 94 -17.47 -12.41 17.18
N PHE A 95 -16.93 -11.22 16.85
CA PHE A 95 -15.94 -11.06 15.79
C PHE A 95 -14.58 -11.69 16.11
N ALA A 96 -14.29 -12.02 17.37
CA ALA A 96 -13.03 -12.67 17.76
C ALA A 96 -12.80 -14.00 17.01
N THR A 97 -13.87 -14.68 16.63
CA THR A 97 -13.82 -15.93 15.85
C THR A 97 -13.22 -15.74 14.45
N TYR A 98 -13.37 -14.54 13.87
CA TYR A 98 -12.92 -14.22 12.51
C TYR A 98 -11.73 -13.25 12.48
N LEU A 99 -11.71 -12.25 13.37
CA LEU A 99 -10.71 -11.18 13.38
C LEU A 99 -9.61 -11.38 14.43
N GLY A 100 -9.79 -12.35 15.33
CA GLY A 100 -8.85 -12.57 16.43
C GLY A 100 -7.45 -12.99 15.95
N PRO A 101 -6.40 -12.79 16.77
CA PRO A 101 -5.02 -13.16 16.43
C PRO A 101 -4.81 -14.65 16.11
N ARG A 102 -5.73 -15.51 16.54
CA ARG A 102 -5.71 -16.97 16.36
C ARG A 102 -6.90 -17.47 15.53
N ALA A 103 -7.59 -16.58 14.82
CA ALA A 103 -8.69 -16.97 13.96
C ALA A 103 -8.20 -17.94 12.87
N ALA A 104 -9.07 -18.85 12.43
CA ALA A 104 -8.70 -19.91 11.48
C ALA A 104 -8.20 -19.37 10.13
N ILE A 105 -8.55 -18.13 9.78
CA ILE A 105 -8.11 -17.44 8.57
C ILE A 105 -6.64 -16.96 8.65
N VAL A 106 -6.08 -16.85 9.85
CA VAL A 106 -4.72 -16.36 10.06
C VAL A 106 -3.74 -17.47 9.71
N HIS A 107 -3.02 -17.30 8.61
CA HIS A 107 -2.11 -18.32 8.08
C HIS A 107 -0.92 -18.60 9.02
N ASN A 108 -0.32 -17.56 9.58
CA ASN A 108 0.77 -17.70 10.54
C ASN A 108 0.60 -16.71 11.70
N PRO A 109 -0.03 -17.14 12.81
CA PRO A 109 -0.27 -16.28 13.96
C PRO A 109 1.01 -15.68 14.57
N HIS A 110 2.11 -16.44 14.57
CA HIS A 110 3.38 -15.99 15.13
C HIS A 110 4.07 -14.95 14.23
N PHE A 111 3.92 -15.06 12.92
CA PHE A 111 4.42 -14.05 12.00
C PHE A 111 3.69 -12.72 12.18
N GLU A 112 2.35 -12.74 12.19
CA GLU A 112 1.55 -11.52 12.34
C GLU A 112 1.81 -10.84 13.69
N ALA A 113 1.79 -11.60 14.80
CA ALA A 113 2.11 -11.07 16.12
C ALA A 113 3.53 -10.51 16.19
N GLY A 114 4.49 -11.19 15.56
CA GLY A 114 5.87 -10.71 15.46
C GLY A 114 5.96 -9.38 14.71
N CYS A 115 5.29 -9.24 13.56
CA CYS A 115 5.29 -8.00 12.79
C CYS A 115 4.69 -6.83 13.57
N VAL A 116 3.60 -7.06 14.32
CA VAL A 116 2.98 -6.05 15.18
C VAL A 116 3.96 -5.56 16.24
N LYS A 117 4.64 -6.47 16.94
CA LYS A 117 5.66 -6.11 17.95
C LYS A 117 6.82 -5.34 17.34
N VAL A 118 7.32 -5.75 16.17
CA VAL A 118 8.39 -5.03 15.46
C VAL A 118 7.94 -3.60 15.10
N GLN A 119 6.72 -3.43 14.58
CA GLN A 119 6.19 -2.11 14.24
C GLN A 119 5.95 -1.21 15.46
N ARG A 120 5.70 -1.80 16.64
CA ARG A 120 5.58 -1.07 17.92
C ARG A 120 6.92 -0.76 18.58
N GLY A 121 8.03 -1.28 18.05
CA GLY A 121 9.37 -1.13 18.67
C GLY A 121 9.64 -2.13 19.80
N GLU A 122 8.79 -3.13 19.98
CA GLU A 122 8.84 -4.15 21.04
C GLU A 122 9.63 -5.40 20.59
N SER A 123 10.66 -5.22 19.76
CA SER A 123 11.44 -6.32 19.17
C SER A 123 12.17 -7.18 20.22
N ALA A 124 12.44 -6.62 21.40
CA ALA A 124 13.00 -7.35 22.54
C ALA A 124 12.05 -8.43 23.09
N GLU A 125 10.73 -8.23 22.96
CA GLU A 125 9.67 -9.11 23.49
C GLU A 125 9.24 -10.21 22.51
N LEU A 126 9.96 -10.33 21.38
CA LEU A 126 9.71 -11.39 20.41
C LEU A 126 10.05 -12.76 21.03
N THR A 127 9.04 -13.63 21.05
CA THR A 127 9.17 -15.03 21.44
C THR A 127 10.04 -15.79 20.44
N ARG A 128 10.52 -16.98 20.83
CA ARG A 128 11.32 -17.83 19.93
C ARG A 128 10.57 -18.18 18.64
N SER A 129 9.27 -18.46 18.73
CA SER A 129 8.42 -18.78 17.56
C SER A 129 8.21 -17.57 16.65
N GLU A 130 8.01 -16.38 17.22
CA GLU A 130 7.92 -15.13 16.44
C GLU A 130 9.25 -14.81 15.74
N LYS A 131 10.38 -14.91 16.45
CA LYS A 131 11.72 -14.73 15.86
C LYS A 131 11.98 -15.70 14.71
N ALA A 132 11.60 -16.98 14.87
CA ALA A 132 11.71 -17.98 13.82
C ALA A 132 10.81 -17.68 12.61
N ALA A 133 9.60 -17.16 12.84
CA ALA A 133 8.69 -16.77 11.76
C ALA A 133 9.18 -15.53 10.99
N LEU A 134 9.88 -14.61 11.67
CA LEU A 134 10.43 -13.38 11.09
C LEU A 134 11.82 -13.55 10.48
N SER A 135 12.54 -14.64 10.77
CA SER A 135 13.97 -14.77 10.44
C SER A 135 14.27 -14.61 8.95
N GLN A 136 13.35 -15.03 8.08
CA GLN A 136 13.51 -14.90 6.63
C GLN A 136 13.40 -13.44 6.12
N PHE A 137 12.87 -12.54 6.94
CA PHE A 137 12.70 -11.12 6.64
C PHE A 137 13.67 -10.24 7.43
N ALA A 138 14.45 -10.82 8.35
CA ALA A 138 15.46 -10.09 9.10
C ALA A 138 16.59 -9.67 8.16
N VAL A 139 16.75 -8.36 7.98
CA VAL A 139 17.96 -7.81 7.37
C VAL A 139 19.03 -7.86 8.46
N LEU A 140 20.10 -8.61 8.22
CA LEU A 140 21.31 -8.52 9.03
C LEU A 140 21.90 -7.13 8.80
N GLU A 141 21.59 -6.19 9.68
CA GLU A 141 22.53 -5.10 9.91
C GLU A 141 23.75 -5.73 10.57
N ASP A 142 24.89 -5.70 9.89
CA ASP A 142 26.17 -5.98 10.53
C ASP A 142 26.28 -4.99 11.69
N VAL A 143 26.00 -5.49 12.89
CA VAL A 143 26.34 -4.80 14.13
C VAL A 143 27.85 -4.62 14.08
N GLU A 144 28.31 -3.42 13.75
CA GLU A 144 29.67 -3.00 14.06
C GLU A 144 29.82 -3.07 15.58
N GLN A 145 30.26 -4.24 16.06
CA GLN A 145 30.73 -4.41 17.41
C GLN A 145 31.95 -3.49 17.60
N PRO A 146 31.95 -2.61 18.62
CA PRO A 146 33.12 -1.81 18.93
C PRO A 146 34.31 -2.72 19.29
N LEU A 147 35.38 -2.51 18.53
CA LEU A 147 36.67 -3.15 18.62
C LEU A 147 37.20 -3.22 20.06
N ALA A 148 37.49 -4.42 20.54
CA ALA A 148 38.53 -4.66 21.54
C ALA A 148 39.73 -5.31 20.83
N ALA A 149 40.90 -4.74 21.09
CA ALA A 149 42.11 -4.91 20.32
C ALA A 149 42.77 -6.30 20.47
N ASP A 150 43.55 -6.60 19.42
CA ASP A 150 44.76 -7.41 19.39
C ASP A 150 44.64 -8.93 19.21
N HIS A 151 44.84 -9.39 17.97
CA HIS A 151 45.92 -10.32 17.64
C HIS A 151 46.18 -10.33 16.13
N GLU A 152 47.43 -10.11 15.73
CA GLU A 152 47.91 -10.34 14.36
C GLU A 152 47.64 -11.78 13.92
N THR A 153 46.89 -11.98 12.84
CA THR A 153 47.04 -13.14 11.95
C THR A 153 46.55 -12.77 10.56
N THR A 154 47.49 -12.38 9.70
CA THR A 154 47.48 -12.51 8.23
C THR A 154 46.12 -12.76 7.56
N GLY A 155 45.36 -11.69 7.29
CA GLY A 155 44.17 -11.72 6.43
C GLY A 155 44.55 -11.71 4.95
N SER A 156 43.99 -12.66 4.19
CA SER A 156 44.21 -12.85 2.76
C SER A 156 43.61 -11.72 1.91
N PHE A 157 44.37 -11.22 0.94
CA PHE A 157 44.03 -10.16 -0.04
C PHE A 157 42.67 -10.34 -0.75
N VAL A 158 42.13 -11.57 -0.75
CA VAL A 158 40.84 -11.92 -1.36
C VAL A 158 39.64 -11.32 -0.59
N GLU A 159 39.75 -11.12 0.72
CA GLU A 159 38.64 -10.60 1.54
C GLU A 159 38.45 -9.08 1.36
N GLN A 160 39.53 -8.35 1.10
CA GLN A 160 39.48 -6.91 0.82
C GLN A 160 38.85 -6.58 -0.54
N VAL A 161 38.94 -7.49 -1.51
CA VAL A 161 38.41 -7.27 -2.88
C VAL A 161 36.90 -7.53 -2.95
N LYS A 162 36.35 -8.45 -2.16
CA LYS A 162 34.89 -8.70 -2.13
C LYS A 162 34.08 -7.54 -1.54
N LYS A 163 34.70 -6.68 -0.71
CA LYS A 163 34.09 -5.44 -0.18
C LYS A 163 33.85 -4.35 -1.25
N LYS A 164 34.36 -4.50 -2.49
CA LYS A 164 34.25 -3.48 -3.55
C LYS A 164 33.13 -3.69 -4.57
N ARG A 165 32.35 -4.77 -4.52
CA ARG A 165 31.11 -4.88 -5.31
C ARG A 165 29.94 -4.33 -4.51
N LYS A 166 30.01 -3.03 -4.19
CA LYS A 166 28.80 -2.22 -4.02
C LYS A 166 28.09 -2.19 -5.37
N THR A 167 26.80 -2.50 -5.32
CA THR A 167 25.83 -2.29 -6.39
C THR A 167 26.10 -0.98 -7.10
N SER A 168 26.38 -1.09 -8.40
CA SER A 168 26.53 0.02 -9.32
C SER A 168 25.31 0.93 -9.24
N THR A 169 25.51 2.15 -8.77
CA THR A 169 24.57 3.26 -8.91
C THR A 169 24.21 3.48 -10.39
N PRO A 170 23.00 3.98 -10.71
CA PRO A 170 22.57 4.24 -12.10
C PRO A 170 23.44 5.28 -12.85
N THR A 171 24.32 6.00 -12.13
CA THR A 171 25.30 6.91 -12.74
C THR A 171 26.49 6.17 -13.37
N ALA A 172 26.89 5.02 -12.81
CA ALA A 172 28.04 4.26 -13.32
C ALA A 172 27.71 3.57 -14.65
N THR A 173 26.50 3.05 -14.84
CA THR A 173 26.04 2.50 -16.13
C THR A 173 25.96 3.58 -17.21
N TYR A 174 25.54 4.80 -16.89
CA TYR A 174 25.50 5.92 -17.84
C TYR A 174 26.89 6.38 -18.30
N ILE A 175 27.86 6.47 -17.39
CA ILE A 175 29.26 6.82 -17.72
C ILE A 175 29.91 5.70 -18.53
N MET A 176 29.67 4.44 -18.14
CA MET A 176 30.18 3.26 -18.85
C MET A 176 29.59 3.17 -20.26
N ALA A 177 28.29 3.43 -20.43
CA ALA A 177 27.63 3.48 -21.74
C ALA A 177 28.17 4.59 -22.65
N LYS A 178 28.49 5.77 -22.10
CA LYS A 178 29.14 6.84 -22.85
C LYS A 178 30.55 6.45 -23.31
N ALA A 179 31.32 5.78 -22.45
CA ALA A 179 32.68 5.36 -22.77
C ALA A 179 32.72 4.24 -23.82
N THR A 180 31.77 3.30 -23.80
CA THR A 180 31.78 2.13 -24.69
C THR A 180 31.03 2.33 -26.02
N LEU A 181 29.99 3.18 -26.05
CA LEU A 181 29.12 3.38 -27.23
C LEU A 181 29.08 4.83 -27.73
N GLY A 182 29.63 5.79 -27.00
CA GLY A 182 29.71 7.19 -27.43
C GLY A 182 28.35 7.82 -27.77
N LEU A 183 28.27 8.53 -28.89
CA LEU A 183 27.04 9.18 -29.39
C LEU A 183 25.98 8.19 -29.92
N GLN A 184 26.36 6.94 -30.23
CA GLN A 184 25.43 5.97 -30.83
C GLN A 184 24.30 5.54 -29.88
N ARG A 185 24.49 5.74 -28.56
CA ARG A 185 23.46 5.49 -27.54
C ARG A 185 22.17 6.27 -27.75
N GLN A 186 22.23 7.45 -28.37
CA GLN A 186 21.05 8.31 -28.59
C GLN A 186 20.13 7.77 -29.69
N ARG A 187 20.60 6.79 -30.48
CA ARG A 187 19.85 6.17 -31.57
C ARG A 187 19.34 4.77 -31.22
N LEU A 188 19.60 4.29 -30.00
CA LEU A 188 19.23 2.95 -29.54
C LEU A 188 18.07 3.02 -28.54
N GLN A 189 17.14 2.07 -28.63
CA GLN A 189 16.12 1.87 -27.62
C GLN A 189 16.77 1.40 -26.30
N PRO A 190 16.21 1.77 -25.13
CA PRO A 190 16.80 1.43 -23.83
C PRO A 190 17.11 -0.06 -23.66
N ALA A 191 16.18 -0.94 -24.06
CA ALA A 191 16.37 -2.39 -23.99
C ALA A 191 17.51 -2.90 -24.87
N THR A 192 17.67 -2.34 -26.08
CA THR A 192 18.77 -2.69 -27.00
C THR A 192 20.11 -2.23 -26.45
N LEU A 193 20.16 -1.05 -25.83
CA LEU A 193 21.37 -0.51 -25.22
C LEU A 193 21.83 -1.35 -24.02
N GLU A 194 20.91 -1.78 -23.16
CA GLU A 194 21.22 -2.66 -22.02
C GLU A 194 21.77 -4.01 -22.48
N MET A 195 21.15 -4.62 -23.49
CA MET A 195 21.60 -5.88 -24.08
C MET A 195 23.04 -5.77 -24.62
N ILE A 196 23.33 -4.72 -25.39
CA ILE A 196 24.66 -4.53 -25.99
C ILE A 196 25.72 -4.26 -24.92
N LEU A 197 25.40 -3.48 -23.88
CA LEU A 197 26.32 -3.24 -22.76
C LEU A 197 26.58 -4.51 -21.96
N PHE A 198 25.55 -5.31 -21.71
CA PHE A 198 25.68 -6.57 -21.03
C PHE A 198 26.62 -7.52 -21.78
N LEU A 199 26.46 -7.65 -23.09
CA LEU A 199 27.31 -8.50 -23.92
C LEU A 199 28.76 -7.97 -23.99
N ARG A 200 28.95 -6.67 -24.19
CA ARG A 200 30.30 -6.09 -24.29
C ARG A 200 31.08 -6.09 -22.97
N MET A 201 30.39 -5.94 -21.84
CA MET A 201 31.06 -5.93 -20.53
C MET A 201 31.34 -7.35 -20.00
N ASN A 202 30.71 -8.35 -20.61
CA ASN A 202 30.89 -9.77 -20.30
C ASN A 202 31.45 -10.52 -21.53
N ASP A 203 32.25 -9.88 -22.38
CA ASP A 203 32.83 -10.49 -23.58
C ASP A 203 33.79 -11.65 -23.28
N ALA A 204 34.50 -11.59 -22.16
CA ALA A 204 35.40 -12.65 -21.73
C ALA A 204 34.71 -13.98 -21.40
N PRO A 205 33.55 -14.00 -20.69
CA PRO A 205 32.79 -15.24 -20.48
C PRO A 205 31.79 -15.62 -21.58
N TRP A 206 31.45 -14.73 -22.52
CA TRP A 206 30.44 -14.99 -23.56
C TRP A 206 30.99 -14.68 -24.96
N ASP A 207 31.72 -15.64 -25.54
CA ASP A 207 32.13 -15.59 -26.95
C ASP A 207 30.90 -15.66 -27.88
N ALA A 208 30.95 -14.98 -29.02
CA ALA A 208 29.90 -14.95 -30.03
C ALA A 208 29.53 -16.37 -30.52
N ASN A 209 30.48 -17.30 -30.50
CA ASN A 209 30.22 -18.71 -30.82
C ASN A 209 29.32 -19.38 -29.77
N VAL A 210 29.53 -19.11 -28.48
CA VAL A 210 28.74 -19.68 -27.37
C VAL A 210 27.30 -19.20 -27.42
N VAL A 211 27.09 -17.93 -27.79
CA VAL A 211 25.75 -17.36 -27.93
C VAL A 211 25.03 -17.90 -29.18
N ASN A 212 25.75 -18.17 -30.26
CA ASN A 212 25.17 -18.71 -31.50
C ASN A 212 24.77 -20.20 -31.39
N GLU A 213 25.41 -20.98 -30.52
CA GLU A 213 25.01 -22.36 -30.23
C GLU A 213 23.71 -22.47 -29.41
N CYS A 214 23.29 -21.39 -28.75
CA CYS A 214 22.08 -21.35 -27.93
C CYS A 214 20.81 -20.90 -28.69
N CYS A 215 20.94 -20.52 -29.97
CA CYS A 215 19.85 -20.08 -30.85
C CYS A 215 19.48 -21.17 -31.84
#